data_AF-A0A2V3A0P1-F1
#
_entry.id   AF-A0A2V3A0P1-F1
#
_cell.length_a   1.000
_cell.length_b   1.000
_cell.length_c   1.000
_cell.angle_alpha   90.00
_cell.angle_beta   90.00
_cell.angle_gamma   90.00
#
_symmetry.space_group_name_H-M   'P 1'
#
loop_
_entity.id
_entity.type
_entity.pdbx_description
1 polymer ?
#
loop_
_entity_poly.entity_id
_entity_poly.type
_entity_poly.pdbx_seq_one_letter_code
_entity_poly.pdbx_strand_id
1 'polypeptide(L)'
;MTLIMQMVLLFKPHETDFAQEALSTIFSILPRIAAGSLAAYLVSQLTDVYIFTYLKKKFPKENQFWIRNNDSTMISQLLDTLIFTSIAFLGVFPMEDWIQIFFTTYVLKFLIAILDTPFGYMAKRFPVK
;
A
#
# COMPACT_ATOMS: atom_id res chain seq x y z
N MET A 1 -14.76 -10.34 0.25
CA MET A 1 -14.14 -11.03 1.40
C MET A 1 -14.49 -10.36 2.72
N THR A 2 -14.04 -9.12 2.98
CA THR A 2 -14.30 -8.43 4.27
C THR A 2 -15.78 -8.38 4.67
N LEU A 3 -16.68 -8.02 3.75
CA LEU A 3 -18.12 -7.97 4.03
C LEU A 3 -18.71 -9.35 4.37
N ILE A 4 -18.34 -10.38 3.61
CA ILE A 4 -18.82 -11.76 3.81
C ILE A 4 -18.37 -12.27 5.17
N MET A 5 -17.11 -12.04 5.55
CA MET A 5 -16.60 -12.52 6.83
C MET A 5 -17.17 -11.75 8.02
N GLN A 6 -17.45 -10.46 7.87
CA GLN A 6 -18.20 -9.71 8.87
C GLN A 6 -19.63 -10.24 9.06
N MET A 7 -20.28 -10.68 7.98
CA MET A 7 -21.59 -11.36 8.09
C MET A 7 -21.47 -12.73 8.76
N VAL A 8 -20.40 -13.50 8.47
CA VAL A 8 -20.16 -14.81 9.09
C VAL A 8 -19.96 -14.69 10.60
N LEU A 9 -19.27 -13.65 11.08
CA LEU A 9 -19.08 -13.41 12.52
C LEU A 9 -20.38 -13.10 13.28
N LEU A 10 -21.46 -12.70 12.59
CA LEU A 10 -22.76 -12.43 13.20
C LEU A 10 -23.58 -13.72 13.44
N PHE A 11 -23.21 -14.85 12.83
CA PHE A 11 -23.89 -16.12 13.06
C PHE A 11 -23.49 -16.71 14.42
N LYS A 12 -24.46 -17.36 15.09
CA LYS A 12 -24.18 -18.11 16.31
C LYS A 12 -23.39 -19.38 15.94
N PRO A 13 -22.16 -19.56 16.48
CA PRO A 13 -21.38 -20.77 16.24
C PRO A 13 -22.07 -21.99 16.85
N HIS A 14 -21.83 -23.16 16.25
CA HIS A 14 -22.26 -24.44 16.80
C HIS A 14 -21.36 -24.84 17.98
N GLU A 15 -21.85 -25.66 18.92
CA GLU A 15 -21.10 -26.01 20.15
C GLU A 15 -19.75 -26.71 19.91
N THR A 16 -19.56 -27.30 18.73
CA THR A 16 -18.31 -27.95 18.30
C THR A 16 -17.34 -27.01 17.58
N ASP A 17 -17.70 -25.73 17.41
CA ASP A 17 -16.86 -24.76 16.72
C ASP A 17 -15.75 -24.26 17.64
N PHE A 18 -14.51 -24.54 17.26
CA PHE A 18 -13.30 -24.11 17.95
C PHE A 18 -12.61 -22.92 17.26
N ALA A 19 -13.04 -22.55 16.05
CA ALA A 19 -12.35 -21.57 15.20
C ALA A 19 -12.96 -20.17 15.29
N GLN A 20 -14.19 -20.03 15.78
CA GLN A 20 -14.91 -18.76 15.79
C GLN A 20 -14.16 -17.63 16.52
N GLU A 21 -13.47 -17.92 17.62
CA GLU A 21 -12.70 -16.92 18.38
C GLU A 21 -11.48 -16.40 17.60
N ALA A 22 -10.74 -17.31 16.95
CA ALA A 22 -9.62 -16.95 16.09
C ALA A 22 -10.08 -16.16 14.85
N LEU A 23 -11.21 -16.55 14.25
CA LEU A 23 -11.83 -15.81 13.15
C LEU A 23 -12.27 -14.42 13.60
N SER A 24 -12.90 -14.27 14.75
CA SER A 24 -13.29 -12.96 15.28
C SER A 24 -12.08 -12.04 15.49
N THR A 25 -10.98 -12.59 16.00
CA THR A 25 -9.73 -11.85 16.22
C THR A 25 -9.14 -11.31 14.93
N ILE A 26 -9.05 -12.15 13.89
CA ILE A 26 -8.45 -11.74 12.60
C ILE A 26 -9.41 -10.84 11.81
N PHE A 27 -10.69 -11.20 11.76
CA PHE A 27 -11.63 -10.54 10.87
C PHE A 27 -12.21 -9.24 11.45
N SER A 28 -12.17 -9.01 12.76
CA SER A 28 -12.68 -7.78 13.41
C SER A 28 -11.92 -6.51 12.98
N ILE A 29 -10.61 -6.61 12.73
CA ILE A 29 -9.79 -5.46 12.31
C ILE A 29 -9.80 -5.24 10.80
N LEU A 30 -10.23 -6.23 10.01
CA LEU A 30 -10.21 -6.16 8.54
C LEU A 30 -11.07 -5.04 7.92
N PRO A 31 -12.25 -4.65 8.45
CA PRO A 31 -13.00 -3.51 7.92
C PRO A 31 -12.18 -2.22 7.97
N ARG A 32 -11.45 -2.04 9.08
CA ARG A 32 -10.57 -0.88 9.29
C ARG A 32 -9.38 -0.91 8.33
N ILE A 33 -8.74 -2.07 8.17
CA ILE A 33 -7.64 -2.26 7.22
C ILE A 33 -8.12 -2.00 5.79
N ALA A 34 -9.28 -2.56 5.40
CA ALA A 34 -9.84 -2.38 4.07
C ALA A 34 -10.17 -0.91 3.76
N ALA A 35 -10.77 -0.19 4.72
CA ALA A 35 -11.02 1.24 4.60
C ALA A 35 -9.71 2.02 4.45
N GLY A 36 -8.69 1.69 5.26
CA GLY A 36 -7.36 2.28 5.17
C GLY A 36 -6.69 2.06 3.82
N SER A 37 -6.73 0.83 3.29
CA SER A 37 -6.18 0.50 1.98
C SER A 37 -6.88 1.25 0.84
N LEU A 38 -8.22 1.36 0.88
CA LEU A 38 -8.95 2.10 -0.13
C LEU A 38 -8.62 3.61 -0.11
N ALA A 39 -8.57 4.20 1.08
CA ALA A 39 -8.20 5.60 1.23
C ALA A 39 -6.75 5.87 0.79
N ALA A 40 -5.82 5.02 1.21
CA ALA A 40 -4.41 5.09 0.83
C ALA A 40 -4.24 4.97 -0.69
N TYR A 41 -4.91 3.99 -1.30
CA TYR A 41 -4.89 3.77 -2.75
C TYR A 41 -5.40 4.98 -3.53
N LEU A 42 -6.54 5.55 -3.14
CA LEU A 42 -7.12 6.71 -3.83
C LEU A 42 -6.17 7.91 -3.80
N VAL A 43 -5.61 8.24 -2.63
CA VAL A 43 -4.71 9.38 -2.48
C VAL A 43 -3.37 9.14 -3.16
N SER A 44 -2.81 7.94 -3.00
CA SER A 44 -1.54 7.55 -3.61
C SER A 44 -1.60 7.60 -5.13
N GLN A 45 -2.63 7.00 -5.73
CA GLN A 45 -2.77 6.98 -7.20
C GLN A 45 -2.99 8.36 -7.80
N LEU A 46 -3.80 9.20 -7.15
CA LEU A 46 -3.98 10.58 -7.61
C LEU A 46 -2.67 11.37 -7.52
N THR A 47 -1.91 11.16 -6.44
CA THR A 47 -0.61 11.82 -6.25
C THR A 47 0.40 11.33 -7.28
N ASP A 48 0.42 10.04 -7.58
CA ASP A 48 1.31 9.46 -8.58
C ASP A 48 1.06 10.08 -9.96
N VAL A 49 -0.19 10.07 -10.41
CA VAL A 49 -0.54 10.65 -11.72
C VAL A 49 -0.23 12.15 -11.77
N TYR A 50 -0.46 12.87 -10.68
CA TYR A 50 -0.16 14.30 -10.59
C TYR A 50 1.33 14.58 -10.67
N ILE A 51 2.14 13.90 -9.86
CA ILE A 51 3.59 14.06 -9.79
C ILE A 51 4.22 13.63 -11.11
N PHE A 52 3.81 12.48 -11.66
CA PHE A 52 4.26 12.00 -12.96
C PHE A 52 3.97 13.01 -14.08
N THR A 53 2.75 13.56 -14.13
CA THR A 53 2.37 14.56 -15.15
C THR A 53 3.14 15.87 -14.98
N TYR A 54 3.34 16.32 -13.75
CA TYR A 54 4.13 17.51 -13.44
C TYR A 54 5.60 17.34 -13.87
N LEU A 55 6.21 16.22 -13.49
CA LEU A 55 7.57 15.85 -13.84
C LEU A 55 7.73 15.67 -15.36
N LYS A 56 6.72 15.11 -16.05
CA LYS A 56 6.70 14.98 -17.51
C LYS A 56 6.73 16.34 -18.21
N LYS A 57 6.03 17.36 -17.69
CA LYS A 57 6.05 18.73 -18.23
C LYS A 57 7.39 19.42 -17.98
N LYS A 58 8.00 19.22 -16.81
CA LYS A 58 9.25 19.88 -16.40
C LYS A 58 10.50 19.25 -17.04
N PHE A 59 10.48 17.94 -17.29
CA PHE A 59 11.58 17.19 -17.88
C PHE A 59 11.11 16.44 -19.13
N PRO A 60 11.08 17.08 -20.31
CA PRO A 60 10.55 16.46 -21.52
C PRO A 60 11.47 15.39 -22.15
N LYS A 61 12.75 15.31 -21.76
CA LYS A 61 13.76 14.45 -22.42
C LYS A 61 13.59 12.95 -22.10
N GLU A 62 13.55 12.11 -23.14
CA GLU A 62 13.48 10.62 -23.08
C GLU A 62 14.42 9.96 -22.06
N ASN A 63 15.65 10.48 -21.91
CA ASN A 63 16.65 9.95 -20.98
C ASN A 63 16.33 10.18 -19.49
N GLN A 64 15.34 11.00 -19.17
CA GLN A 64 14.93 11.29 -17.78
C GLN A 64 13.63 10.55 -17.41
N PHE A 65 13.16 9.60 -18.23
CA PHE A 65 11.93 8.85 -17.93
C PHE A 65 12.03 8.06 -16.61
N TRP A 66 13.21 7.52 -16.29
CA TRP A 66 13.47 6.83 -15.03
C TRP A 66 13.23 7.74 -13.83
N ILE A 67 13.86 8.91 -13.80
CA ILE A 67 13.76 9.85 -12.67
C ILE A 67 12.29 10.18 -12.40
N ARG A 68 11.50 10.37 -13.47
CA ARG A 68 10.07 10.69 -13.37
C ARG A 68 9.23 9.55 -12.82
N ASN A 69 9.50 8.32 -13.25
CA ASN A 69 8.74 7.15 -12.81
C ASN A 69 9.09 6.77 -11.37
N ASN A 70 10.37 6.80 -11.02
CA ASN A 70 10.84 6.35 -9.73
C ASN A 70 10.54 7.38 -8.63
N ASP A 71 10.77 8.67 -8.88
CA ASP A 71 10.48 9.72 -7.91
C ASP A 71 8.97 9.80 -7.63
N SER A 72 8.14 9.68 -8.67
CA SER A 72 6.68 9.64 -8.52
C SER A 72 6.23 8.42 -7.70
N THR A 73 6.78 7.25 -8.01
CA THR A 73 6.46 6.00 -7.32
C THR A 73 6.89 6.07 -5.85
N MET A 74 8.09 6.59 -5.56
CA MET A 74 8.62 6.70 -4.19
C MET A 74 7.78 7.64 -3.31
N ILE A 75 7.37 8.79 -3.85
CA ILE A 75 6.55 9.75 -3.10
C ILE A 75 5.13 9.21 -2.89
N SER A 76 4.57 8.55 -3.91
CA SER A 76 3.22 7.99 -3.83
C SER A 76 3.17 6.80 -2.86
N GLN A 77 4.20 5.95 -2.85
CA GLN A 77 4.32 4.86 -1.87
C GLN A 77 4.54 5.36 -0.44
N LEU A 78 5.20 6.50 -0.25
CA LEU A 78 5.31 7.14 1.07
C LEU A 78 3.93 7.54 1.58
N LEU A 79 3.14 8.23 0.75
CA LEU A 79 1.77 8.63 1.10
C LEU A 79 0.84 7.44 1.31
N ASP A 80 0.92 6.43 0.44
CA ASP A 80 0.20 5.16 0.61
C ASP A 80 0.47 4.55 1.98
N THR A 81 1.75 4.39 2.33
CA THR A 81 2.15 3.76 3.57
C THR A 81 1.77 4.61 4.78
N LEU A 82 1.90 5.94 4.70
CA LEU A 82 1.52 6.86 5.78
C LEU A 82 0.02 6.83 6.04
N ILE A 83 -0.80 6.92 4.99
CA ILE A 83 -2.26 6.92 5.11
C ILE A 83 -2.75 5.54 5.57
N PHE A 84 -2.20 4.46 5.00
CA PHE A 84 -2.56 3.10 5.37
C PHE A 84 -2.24 2.82 6.85
N THR A 85 -1.00 3.07 7.28
CA THR A 85 -0.60 2.81 8.67
C THR A 85 -1.34 3.70 9.65
N SER A 86 -1.63 4.95 9.30
CA SER A 86 -2.45 5.86 10.12
C SER A 86 -3.88 5.32 10.27
N ILE A 87 -4.53 4.87 9.20
CA ILE A 87 -5.92 4.41 9.31
C ILE A 87 -5.99 3.02 9.94
N ALA A 88 -5.10 2.10 9.56
CA ALA A 88 -5.13 0.70 9.99
C ALA A 88 -4.69 0.50 11.45
N PHE A 89 -3.66 1.21 11.90
CA PHE A 89 -2.94 0.86 13.13
C PHE A 89 -2.92 1.94 14.22
N LEU A 90 -3.26 3.19 13.88
CA LEU A 90 -3.22 4.29 14.85
C LEU A 90 -4.27 4.12 15.95
N GLY A 91 -3.85 3.99 17.21
CA GLY A 91 -4.75 3.70 18.34
C GLY A 91 -5.13 2.23 18.50
N VAL A 92 -4.56 1.32 17.69
CA VAL A 92 -4.55 -0.13 17.96
C VAL A 92 -3.24 -0.53 18.64
N PHE A 93 -2.13 0.01 18.14
CA PHE A 93 -0.79 -0.25 18.64
C PHE A 93 -0.21 0.99 19.35
N PRO A 94 0.74 0.79 20.28
CA PRO A 94 1.59 1.86 20.80
C PRO A 94 2.26 2.67 19.70
N MET A 95 2.54 3.95 19.97
CA MET A 95 3.15 4.86 18.98
C MET A 95 4.54 4.36 18.53
N GLU A 96 5.30 3.74 19.42
CA GLU A 96 6.61 3.16 19.10
C GLU A 96 6.50 2.04 18.05
N ASP A 97 5.59 1.09 18.29
CA ASP A 97 5.31 -0.01 17.35
C ASP A 97 4.79 0.53 16.01
N TRP A 98 3.93 1.55 16.06
CA TRP A 98 3.41 2.20 14.85
C TRP A 98 4.52 2.81 13.99
N ILE A 99 5.45 3.55 14.61
CA ILE A 99 6.60 4.15 13.91
C ILE A 99 7.47 3.04 13.32
N GLN A 100 7.71 1.96 14.07
CA GLN A 100 8.50 0.83 13.59
C GLN A 100 7.86 0.14 12.39
N ILE A 101 6.55 -0.12 12.43
CA ILE A 101 5.80 -0.71 11.31
C ILE A 101 5.85 0.21 10.09
N PHE A 102 5.58 1.50 10.28
CA PHE A 102 5.63 2.50 9.20
C PHE A 102 7.01 2.55 8.55
N PHE A 103 8.06 2.71 9.36
CA PHE A 103 9.43 2.85 8.88
C PHE A 103 9.90 1.58 8.18
N THR A 104 9.71 0.42 8.79
CA THR A 104 10.15 -0.87 8.22
C THR A 104 9.44 -1.16 6.90
N THR A 105 8.12 -0.92 6.84
CA THR A 105 7.33 -1.13 5.62
C THR A 105 7.75 -0.18 4.51
N TYR A 106 7.96 1.10 4.84
CA TYR A 106 8.37 2.10 3.86
C TYR A 106 9.78 1.83 3.33
N VAL A 107 10.74 1.51 4.20
CA VAL A 107 12.12 1.20 3.80
C VAL A 107 12.15 -0.03 2.90
N LEU A 108 11.40 -1.08 3.21
CA LEU A 108 11.28 -2.25 2.34
C LEU A 108 10.73 -1.89 0.96
N LYS A 109 9.62 -1.15 0.91
CA LYS A 109 9.03 -0.68 -0.36
C LYS A 109 10.01 0.19 -1.16
N PHE A 110 10.73 1.08 -0.49
CA PHE A 110 11.73 1.95 -1.09
C PHE A 110 12.91 1.17 -1.68
N LEU A 111 13.44 0.20 -0.94
CA LEU A 111 14.51 -0.69 -1.42
C LEU A 111 14.05 -1.49 -2.64
N ILE A 112 12.83 -2.04 -2.61
CA ILE A 112 12.25 -2.77 -3.74
C ILE A 112 12.11 -1.84 -4.95
N ALA A 113 11.59 -0.62 -4.79
CA ALA A 113 11.46 0.34 -5.89
C ALA A 113 12.82 0.69 -6.53
N ILE A 114 13.87 0.86 -5.73
CA ILE A 114 15.24 1.07 -6.25
C ILE A 114 15.73 -0.16 -7.01
N LEU A 115 15.50 -1.37 -6.48
CA LEU A 115 15.91 -2.62 -7.13
C LEU A 115 15.11 -2.89 -8.42
N ASP A 116 13.86 -2.43 -8.52
CA ASP A 116 13.03 -2.54 -9.71
C ASP A 116 13.46 -1.57 -10.83
N THR A 117 14.10 -0.46 -10.45
CA THR A 117 14.59 0.57 -11.38
C THR A 117 15.49 0.02 -12.52
N PRO A 118 16.53 -0.80 -12.26
CA PRO A 118 17.34 -1.41 -13.32
C PRO A 118 16.54 -2.39 -14.19
N PHE A 119 15.56 -3.12 -13.64
CA PHE A 119 14.69 -4.01 -14.44
C PHE A 119 13.79 -3.22 -15.39
N GLY A 120 13.29 -2.05 -14.96
CA GLY A 120 12.54 -1.14 -15.84
C GLY A 120 13.37 -0.67 -17.05
N TYR A 121 14.67 -0.42 -16.85
CA TYR A 121 15.59 -0.10 -17.95
C TYR A 121 15.82 -1.28 -18.91
N MET A 122 15.92 -2.51 -18.37
CA MET A 122 16.01 -3.71 -19.19
C MET A 122 14.74 -3.94 -20.01
N ALA A 123 13.55 -3.72 -19.42
CA ALA A 123 12.27 -3.85 -20.11
C ALA A 123 12.13 -2.85 -21.27
N LYS A 124 12.56 -1.59 -21.10
CA LYS A 124 12.53 -0.58 -22.17
C LYS A 124 13.47 -0.90 -23.35
N ARG A 125 14.44 -1.81 -23.17
CA ARG A 125 15.32 -2.30 -24.24
C ARG A 125 14.72 -3.45 -25.06
N PHE A 126 13.61 -4.05 -24.64
CA PHE A 126 12.94 -5.07 -25.45
C PHE A 126 12.08 -4.41 -26.53
N PRO A 127 12.37 -4.63 -27.83
CA PRO A 127 11.47 -4.22 -28.89
C PRO A 127 10.21 -5.09 -28.79
N VAL A 128 9.11 -4.47 -28.38
CA VAL A 128 7.77 -5.07 -28.56
C VAL A 128 7.52 -5.04 -30.07
N LYS A 129 7.56 -6.22 -30.70
CA LYS A 129 7.14 -6.42 -32.09
C LYS A 129 5.63 -6.28 -32.21
#